data_AF-A0A8T6BRH4-F1
#
_entry.id   AF-A0A8T6BRH4-F1
#
_cell.length_a   1.000
_cell.length_b   1.000
_cell.length_c   1.000
_cell.angle_alpha   90.00
_cell.angle_beta   90.00
_cell.angle_gamma   90.00
#
_symmetry.space_group_name_H-M   'P 1'
#
loop_
_entity.id
_entity.type
_entity.pdbx_description
1 polymer ?
#
loop_
_entity_poly.entity_id
_entity_poly.type
_entity_poly.pdbx_seq_one_letter_code
_entity_poly.pdbx_strand_id
1 'polypeptide(L)' 'MKIISFVLPCLLVLAGCSTPSQPEAPKPPQIGMANPASVYCQQKGGTLIPVQTAQG' A
#
# COMPACT_ATOMS: atom_id res chain seq x y z
N MET A 1 -30.85 -2.55 39.37
CA MET A 1 -29.43 -2.14 39.17
C MET A 1 -28.50 -3.30 38.83
N LYS A 2 -28.96 -4.33 38.10
CA LYS A 2 -28.12 -5.47 37.68
C LYS A 2 -27.60 -5.31 36.23
N ILE A 3 -28.34 -4.56 35.41
CA ILE A 3 -28.09 -4.34 33.98
C ILE A 3 -26.88 -3.41 33.76
N ILE A 4 -26.72 -2.39 34.62
CA ILE A 4 -25.59 -1.43 34.56
C ILE A 4 -24.24 -2.15 34.71
N SER A 5 -24.20 -3.25 35.48
CA SER A 5 -22.97 -4.02 35.72
C SER A 5 -22.44 -4.76 34.48
N PHE A 6 -23.28 -4.99 33.46
CA PHE A 6 -22.90 -5.66 32.22
C PHE A 6 -22.59 -4.71 31.06
N VAL A 7 -23.04 -3.45 31.13
CA VAL A 7 -22.87 -2.46 30.04
C VAL A 7 -21.44 -1.89 30.02
N LEU A 8 -20.84 -1.70 31.19
CA LEU A 8 -19.50 -1.15 31.33
C LEU A 8 -18.38 -1.99 30.68
N PRO A 9 -18.30 -3.32 30.85
CA PRO A 9 -17.28 -4.13 30.16
C PRO A 9 -17.51 -4.19 28.65
N CYS A 10 -18.76 -4.07 28.18
CA CYS A 10 -19.08 -4.13 26.76
C CYS A 10 -18.58 -2.87 26.02
N LEU A 11 -18.68 -1.69 26.63
CA LEU A 11 -18.15 -0.44 26.05
C LEU A 11 -16.62 -0.42 25.97
N LEU A 12 -15.91 -1.06 26.92
CA LEU A 12 -14.45 -1.11 26.94
C LEU A 12 -13.86 -1.91 25.78
N VAL A 13 -14.58 -2.92 25.28
CA VAL A 13 -14.13 -3.74 24.14
C VAL A 13 -14.16 -2.95 22.81
N LEU A 14 -15.09 -2.00 22.66
CA LEU A 14 -15.20 -1.20 21.43
C LEU A 14 -14.11 -0.13 21.28
N ALA A 15 -13.46 0.28 22.38
CA ALA A 15 -12.39 1.28 22.35
C ALA A 15 -11.06 0.74 21.76
N GLY A 16 -10.91 -0.57 21.60
CA GLY A 16 -9.68 -1.19 21.06
C GLY A 16 -9.52 -1.08 19.54
N CYS A 17 -10.56 -0.66 18.80
CA CYS A 17 -10.53 -0.56 17.34
C CYS A 17 -10.12 0.80 16.78
N SER A 18 -9.66 1.75 17.61
CA SER A 18 -9.06 2.99 17.08
C SER A 18 -7.59 2.77 16.76
N THR A 19 -7.27 2.54 15.49
CA THR A 19 -5.89 2.67 14.98
C THR A 19 -5.44 4.10 15.26
N PRO A 20 -4.41 4.35 16.09
CA PRO A 20 -3.80 5.68 16.20
C PRO A 20 -3.39 6.08 14.79
N SER A 21 -3.70 7.31 14.38
CA SER A 21 -3.33 7.86 13.07
C SER A 21 -1.88 7.51 12.77
N GLN A 22 -1.69 6.47 11.94
CA GLN A 22 -0.37 6.01 11.58
C GLN A 22 0.32 7.19 10.87
N PRO A 23 1.59 7.51 11.19
CA PRO A 23 2.30 8.54 10.43
C PRO A 23 2.18 8.23 8.95
N GLU A 24 1.75 9.23 8.17
CA GLU A 24 1.63 9.12 6.73
C GLU A 24 2.95 8.55 6.19
N ALA A 25 2.86 7.47 5.41
CA ALA A 25 4.05 6.90 4.78
C ALA A 25 4.71 7.98 3.90
N PRO A 26 6.06 8.02 3.82
CA PRO A 26 6.73 8.92 2.89
C PRO A 26 6.20 8.71 1.47
N LYS A 27 6.04 9.82 0.73
CA LYS A 27 5.64 9.75 -0.67
C LYS A 27 6.60 8.82 -1.44
N PRO A 28 6.09 7.95 -2.32
CA PRO A 28 6.94 7.11 -3.15
C PRO A 28 7.98 7.95 -3.90
N PRO A 29 9.18 7.41 -4.16
CA PRO A 29 10.16 8.08 -4.99
C PRO A 29 9.56 8.41 -6.35
N GLN A 30 9.98 9.53 -6.94
CA GLN A 30 9.58 9.90 -8.29
C GLN A 30 10.16 8.90 -9.29
N ILE A 31 9.35 7.93 -9.69
CA ILE A 31 9.59 7.04 -10.82
C ILE A 31 9.09 7.74 -12.09
N GLY A 32 10.02 8.15 -12.95
CA GLY A 32 9.67 8.86 -14.20
C GLY A 32 10.69 8.76 -15.33
N MET A 33 11.85 8.13 -15.08
CA MET A 33 12.85 7.93 -16.10
C MET A 33 12.64 6.57 -16.77
N ALA A 34 12.63 6.55 -18.11
CA ALA A 34 12.63 5.31 -18.87
C ALA A 34 13.92 4.52 -18.62
N ASN A 35 13.85 3.19 -18.62
CA ASN A 35 15.02 2.33 -18.53
C ASN A 35 15.96 2.60 -19.73
N PRO A 36 17.24 2.97 -19.52
CA PRO A 36 18.18 3.29 -20.61
C PRO A 36 18.31 2.18 -21.66
N ALA A 37 18.26 0.91 -21.24
CA ALA A 37 18.34 -0.23 -22.15
C ALA A 37 17.10 -0.32 -23.07
N SER A 38 15.91 -0.04 -22.51
CA SER A 38 14.66 -0.01 -23.27
C SER A 38 14.63 1.13 -24.30
N VAL A 39 15.21 2.28 -23.97
CA VAL A 39 15.36 3.41 -24.91
C VAL A 39 16.31 3.04 -26.05
N TYR A 40 17.48 2.47 -25.73
CA TYR A 40 18.43 2.05 -26.75
C TYR A 40 17.84 0.99 -27.70
N CYS A 41 17.12 0.01 -27.17
CA CYS A 41 16.43 -1.01 -27.97
C CYS A 41 15.51 -0.38 -29.03
N GLN A 42 14.67 0.59 -28.62
CA GLN A 42 13.78 1.29 -29.54
C GLN A 42 14.54 2.11 -30.60
N GLN A 43 15.64 2.77 -30.22
CA GLN A 43 16.50 3.49 -31.17
C GLN A 43 17.12 2.57 -32.24
N LYS A 44 17.34 1.29 -31.90
CA LYS A 44 17.80 0.27 -32.85
C LYS A 44 16.67 -0.32 -33.71
N GLY A 45 15.45 0.22 -33.61
CA GLY A 45 14.26 -0.29 -34.31
C GLY A 45 13.61 -1.48 -33.61
N GLY A 46 14.02 -1.80 -32.38
CA GLY A 46 13.38 -2.83 -31.57
C GLY A 46 12.02 -2.39 -31.01
N THR A 47 11.22 -3.36 -30.57
CA THR A 47 9.93 -3.12 -29.91
C THR A 47 9.98 -3.68 -28.50
N LEU A 48 9.37 -2.96 -27.54
CA LEU A 48 9.22 -3.45 -26.18
C LEU A 48 7.95 -4.31 -26.09
N ILE A 49 8.09 -5.52 -25.56
CA ILE A 49 6.96 -6.39 -25.27
C ILE A 49 6.85 -6.52 -23.75
N PRO A 50 5.73 -6.12 -23.13
CA PRO A 50 5.52 -6.34 -21.71
C PRO A 50 5.36 -7.84 -21.44
N VAL A 51 6.21 -8.39 -20.58
CA VAL A 51 6.18 -9.79 -20.16
C VAL A 51 5.96 -9.84 -18.66
N GLN A 52 4.87 -10.46 -18.23
CA GLN A 52 4.62 -10.74 -16.83
C GLN A 52 5.09 -12.16 -16.53
N THR A 53 6.10 -12.32 -15.67
CA THR A 53 6.49 -13.63 -15.15
C THR A 53 5.85 -13.88 -13.78
N ALA A 54 5.87 -15.13 -13.33
CA ALA A 54 5.39 -15.49 -12.00
C ALA A 54 6.14 -14.78 -10.87
N GLN A 55 7.32 -14.20 -11.13
CA GLN A 55 8.12 -13.50 -10.13
C GLN A 55 7.72 -12.03 -9.92
N GLY A 56 6.82 -11.48 -10.73
CA GLY A 56 6.48 -10.04 -10.64
C GLY A 56 7.46 -9.19 -11.41
#